data_AF-A4WL24-F1
#
_entry.id   AF-A4WL24-F1
#
_cell.length_a   1.000
_cell.length_b   1.000
_cell.length_c   1.000
_cell.angle_alpha   90.00
_cell.angle_beta   90.00
_cell.angle_gamma   90.00
#
_symmetry.space_group_name_H-M   'P 1'
#
loop_
_entity.id
_entity.type
_entity.pdbx_description
1 polymer ?
#
loop_
_entity_poly.entity_id
_entity_poly.type
_entity_poly.pdbx_seq_one_letter_code
_entity_poly.pdbx_strand_id
1 'polypeptide(L)'
;MVLIRVDGNEEVVSTVEDLEKLCKRLREELQRAQCQYHSWYIRIPPDRLLALLKKAYMKYLQGMLSVGDVLAEFLDENKLSKSLARVITPTLSALGLTAGGKFTATAVEVGRLLHEGRLDEAKELLRAIFAKNCVLKEVMDKASDCSSIDKEVESVLAGYGKRVRFDELKYTTELLRFVHPSCEDCDFSCATPSKVVHCAEKVVQLSVGYWRELFEKLDISILPEHFSYIRLDDQTFLVTVKGTDKRIGMILLGQPIESGHLSQLKTSLSKLDEKIVEGMYEVYVKIIPMLEGEGKCRSVKLLLEVVRGDLERASKIIKIA
;
A
#
# COMPACT_ATOMS: atom_id res chain seq x y z
N MET A 1 17.12 -38.48 22.22
CA MET A 1 17.62 -37.13 21.85
C MET A 1 17.46 -36.97 20.34
N VAL A 2 16.63 -36.01 19.94
CA VAL A 2 16.33 -35.68 18.54
C VAL A 2 16.60 -34.19 18.37
N LEU A 3 17.36 -33.82 17.34
CA LEU A 3 17.62 -32.44 16.97
C LEU A 3 16.56 -32.00 15.95
N ILE A 4 15.86 -30.92 16.25
CA ILE A 4 14.86 -30.32 15.36
C ILE A 4 15.36 -28.94 14.97
N ARG A 5 15.44 -28.65 13.66
CA ARG A 5 15.74 -27.30 13.18
C ARG A 5 14.45 -26.53 12.94
N VAL A 6 14.35 -25.36 13.56
CA VAL A 6 13.28 -24.39 13.32
C VAL A 6 13.92 -23.03 13.04
N ASP A 7 13.64 -22.47 11.87
CA ASP A 7 14.11 -21.15 11.42
C ASP A 7 15.62 -20.91 11.63
N GLY A 8 16.44 -21.88 11.22
CA GLY A 8 17.89 -21.82 11.33
C GLY A 8 18.48 -22.12 12.72
N ASN A 9 17.64 -22.25 13.75
CA ASN A 9 18.06 -22.62 15.11
C ASN A 9 17.89 -24.12 15.37
N GLU A 10 18.85 -24.71 16.08
CA GLU A 10 18.83 -26.12 16.49
C GLU A 10 18.25 -26.28 17.89
N GLU A 11 17.13 -27.00 17.99
CA GLU A 11 16.45 -27.30 19.24
C GLU A 11 16.64 -28.78 19.60
N VAL A 12 17.10 -29.04 20.82
CA VAL A 12 17.38 -30.39 21.31
C VAL A 12 16.19 -30.92 22.10
N VAL A 13 15.55 -31.97 21.59
CA VAL A 13 14.44 -32.65 22.26
C VAL A 13 14.94 -33.96 22.87
N SER A 14 14.99 -34.02 24.20
CA SER A 14 15.49 -35.20 24.92
C SER A 14 14.37 -36.05 25.52
N THR A 15 13.24 -35.43 25.87
CA THR A 15 12.08 -36.08 26.48
C THR A 15 10.77 -35.72 25.77
N VAL A 16 9.69 -36.44 26.09
CA VAL A 16 8.33 -36.11 25.59
C VAL A 16 7.86 -34.75 26.09
N GLU A 17 8.23 -34.38 27.32
CA GLU A 17 7.90 -33.07 27.90
C GLU A 17 8.60 -31.92 27.16
N ASP A 18 9.84 -32.13 26.71
CA ASP A 18 10.57 -31.16 25.88
C ASP A 18 9.88 -30.96 24.52
N LEU A 19 9.35 -32.04 23.94
CA LEU A 19 8.59 -31.98 22.69
C LEU A 19 7.27 -31.22 22.88
N GLU A 20 6.56 -31.45 23.98
CA GLU A 20 5.33 -30.73 24.30
C GLU A 20 5.57 -29.23 24.53
N LYS A 21 6.66 -28.88 25.23
CA LYS A 21 7.08 -27.48 25.42
C LYS A 21 7.44 -26.81 24.11
N LEU A 22 8.21 -27.48 23.25
CA LEU A 22 8.55 -26.97 21.93
C LEU A 22 7.29 -26.76 21.07
N CYS A 23 6.40 -27.76 21.01
CA CYS A 23 5.12 -27.64 20.30
C CYS A 23 4.24 -26.51 20.83
N LYS A 24 4.21 -26.30 22.15
CA LYS A 24 3.47 -25.21 22.78
C LYS A 24 4.06 -23.84 22.41
N ARG A 25 5.39 -23.68 22.50
CA ARG A 25 6.08 -22.45 22.12
C ARG A 25 5.88 -22.11 20.65
N LEU A 26 6.04 -23.09 19.76
CA LEU A 26 5.79 -22.91 18.33
C LEU A 26 4.33 -22.56 18.04
N ARG A 27 3.37 -23.17 18.75
CA ARG A 27 1.96 -22.77 18.67
C ARG A 27 1.74 -21.35 19.16
N GLU A 28 2.37 -20.93 20.24
CA GLU A 28 2.26 -19.57 20.78
C GLU A 28 2.92 -18.55 19.85
N GLU A 29 4.03 -18.88 19.18
CA GLU A 29 4.66 -18.06 18.15
C GLU A 29 3.81 -17.98 16.87
N LEU A 30 3.22 -19.11 16.44
CA LEU A 30 2.24 -19.15 15.37
C LEU A 30 0.98 -18.34 15.72
N GLN A 31 0.55 -18.34 16.98
CA GLN A 31 -0.58 -17.56 17.48
C GLN A 31 -0.24 -16.08 17.75
N ARG A 32 1.05 -15.73 17.93
CA ARG A 32 1.53 -14.34 17.96
C ARG A 32 1.39 -13.67 16.59
N ALA A 33 1.36 -14.44 15.50
CA ALA A 33 1.08 -13.91 14.18
C ALA A 33 -0.41 -13.50 14.08
N GLN A 34 -0.66 -12.22 13.87
CA GLN A 34 -2.00 -11.60 13.73
C GLN A 34 -2.87 -12.15 12.58
N CYS A 35 -2.39 -13.12 11.81
CA CYS A 35 -3.09 -13.66 10.64
C CYS A 35 -3.92 -14.91 11.02
N GLN A 36 -5.14 -15.00 10.48
CA GLN A 36 -6.16 -16.01 10.80
C GLN A 36 -6.22 -17.14 9.77
N TYR A 37 -5.81 -16.87 8.52
CA TYR A 37 -5.89 -17.81 7.41
C TYR A 37 -4.50 -18.17 6.90
N HIS A 38 -4.22 -19.47 6.81
CA HIS A 38 -2.92 -19.99 6.34
C HIS A 38 -3.01 -20.63 4.96
N SER A 39 -4.22 -20.75 4.39
CA SER A 39 -4.40 -21.31 3.07
C SER A 39 -4.21 -20.26 1.98
N TRP A 40 -3.59 -20.67 0.90
CA TRP A 40 -3.49 -19.91 -0.34
C TRP A 40 -4.11 -20.72 -1.47
N TYR A 41 -5.14 -20.15 -2.09
CA TYR A 41 -5.85 -20.74 -3.22
C TYR A 41 -6.55 -19.62 -3.99
N ILE A 42 -5.82 -18.85 -4.79
CA ILE A 42 -6.39 -17.73 -5.55
C ILE A 42 -6.37 -18.10 -7.02
N ARG A 43 -7.50 -18.63 -7.53
CA ARG A 43 -7.58 -19.23 -8.87
C ARG A 43 -8.65 -18.60 -9.76
N ILE A 44 -9.15 -17.45 -9.34
CA ILE A 44 -10.12 -16.65 -10.08
C ILE A 44 -9.48 -15.29 -10.41
N PRO A 45 -9.61 -14.81 -11.66
CA PRO A 45 -9.24 -13.46 -12.02
C PRO A 45 -9.80 -12.39 -11.06
N PRO A 46 -9.03 -11.37 -10.65
CA PRO A 46 -9.50 -10.35 -9.70
C PRO A 46 -10.76 -9.59 -10.16
N ASP A 47 -10.86 -9.27 -11.45
CA ASP A 47 -12.05 -8.64 -12.04
C ASP A 47 -13.33 -9.44 -11.78
N ARG A 48 -13.25 -10.76 -11.94
CA ARG A 48 -14.38 -11.68 -11.67
C ARG A 48 -14.67 -11.79 -10.18
N LEU A 49 -13.65 -11.79 -9.33
CA LEU A 49 -13.82 -11.77 -7.88
C LEU A 49 -14.57 -10.50 -7.43
N LEU A 50 -14.14 -9.33 -7.92
CA LEU A 50 -14.77 -8.05 -7.61
C LEU A 50 -16.22 -7.98 -8.14
N ALA A 51 -16.46 -8.45 -9.36
CA ALA A 51 -17.81 -8.53 -9.94
C ALA A 51 -18.72 -9.46 -9.13
N LEU A 52 -18.19 -10.60 -8.65
CA LEU A 52 -18.93 -11.51 -7.79
C LEU A 52 -19.28 -10.88 -6.44
N LEU A 53 -18.37 -10.13 -5.82
CA LEU A 53 -18.64 -9.41 -4.57
C LEU A 53 -19.73 -8.34 -4.77
N LYS A 54 -19.67 -7.59 -5.87
CA LYS A 54 -20.73 -6.65 -6.26
C LYS A 54 -22.09 -7.35 -6.40
N LYS A 55 -22.12 -8.53 -7.03
CA LYS A 55 -23.35 -9.34 -7.13
C LYS A 55 -23.82 -9.86 -5.77
N ALA A 56 -22.91 -10.30 -4.90
CA ALA A 56 -23.24 -10.75 -3.54
C ALA A 56 -23.96 -9.65 -2.75
N TYR A 57 -23.51 -8.39 -2.88
CA TYR A 57 -24.22 -7.26 -2.30
C TYR A 57 -25.63 -7.06 -2.89
N MET A 58 -25.78 -7.09 -4.22
CA MET A 58 -27.09 -6.94 -4.86
C MET A 58 -28.07 -8.05 -4.43
N LYS A 59 -27.58 -9.27 -4.22
CA LYS A 59 -28.37 -10.40 -3.75
C LYS A 59 -28.65 -10.36 -2.26
N TYR A 60 -27.74 -9.81 -1.47
CA TYR A 60 -27.98 -9.51 -0.08
C TYR A 60 -29.18 -8.56 0.10
N LEU A 61 -29.32 -7.53 -0.74
CA LEU A 61 -30.49 -6.64 -0.73
C LEU A 61 -31.82 -7.36 -1.04
N GLN A 62 -31.75 -8.50 -1.74
CA GLN A 62 -32.89 -9.37 -2.05
C GLN A 62 -33.13 -10.44 -0.98
N GLY A 63 -32.38 -10.42 0.14
CA GLY A 63 -32.47 -11.41 1.21
C GLY A 63 -31.71 -12.72 0.95
N MET A 64 -30.93 -12.81 -0.14
CA MET A 64 -30.17 -14.00 -0.52
C MET A 64 -28.71 -13.89 -0.06
N LEU A 65 -28.31 -14.76 0.87
CA LEU A 65 -26.96 -14.79 1.48
C LEU A 65 -26.13 -16.03 1.10
N SER A 66 -26.77 -17.03 0.48
CA SER A 66 -26.16 -18.31 0.13
C SER A 66 -25.14 -18.12 -0.98
N VAL A 67 -23.90 -18.57 -0.74
CA VAL A 67 -22.82 -18.51 -1.72
C VAL A 67 -23.15 -19.36 -2.94
N GLY A 68 -23.79 -20.51 -2.75
CA GLY A 68 -24.16 -21.43 -3.82
C GLY A 68 -25.12 -20.80 -4.83
N ASP A 69 -26.16 -20.13 -4.34
CA ASP A 69 -27.20 -19.53 -5.19
C ASP A 69 -26.65 -18.32 -5.95
N VAL A 70 -25.94 -17.42 -5.24
CA VAL A 70 -25.30 -16.25 -5.84
C VAL A 70 -24.27 -16.67 -6.91
N LEU A 71 -23.45 -17.70 -6.64
CA LEU A 71 -22.50 -18.23 -7.61
C LEU A 71 -23.19 -18.86 -8.82
N ALA A 72 -24.24 -19.65 -8.61
CA ALA A 72 -24.96 -20.29 -9.71
C ALA A 72 -25.51 -19.23 -10.68
N GLU A 73 -26.14 -18.19 -10.14
CA GLU A 73 -26.63 -17.08 -10.96
C GLU A 73 -25.50 -16.23 -11.56
N PHE A 74 -24.39 -16.02 -10.85
CA PHE A 74 -23.24 -15.30 -11.39
C PHE A 74 -22.65 -16.01 -12.61
N LEU A 75 -22.48 -17.33 -12.51
CA LEU A 75 -21.91 -18.13 -13.58
C LEU A 75 -22.85 -18.18 -14.80
N ASP A 76 -24.16 -18.27 -14.57
CA ASP A 76 -25.16 -18.30 -15.65
C ASP A 76 -25.19 -16.98 -16.45
N GLU A 77 -25.31 -15.84 -15.75
CA GLU A 77 -25.33 -14.51 -16.39
C GLU A 77 -24.04 -14.20 -17.18
N ASN A 78 -22.90 -14.66 -16.69
CA ASN A 78 -21.61 -14.45 -17.33
C ASN A 78 -21.25 -15.55 -18.36
N LYS A 79 -22.17 -16.49 -18.65
CA LYS A 79 -21.95 -17.62 -19.57
C LYS A 79 -20.71 -18.45 -19.23
N LEU A 80 -20.47 -18.64 -17.93
CA LEU A 80 -19.33 -19.36 -17.37
C LEU A 80 -19.74 -20.79 -16.99
N SER A 81 -18.79 -21.73 -17.07
CA SER A 81 -19.03 -23.12 -16.69
C SER A 81 -19.38 -23.25 -15.20
N LYS A 82 -20.44 -24.01 -14.88
CA LYS A 82 -20.80 -24.39 -13.51
C LYS A 82 -19.66 -25.09 -12.75
N SER A 83 -18.74 -25.75 -13.46
CA SER A 83 -17.57 -26.38 -12.84
C SER A 83 -16.64 -25.39 -12.14
N LEU A 84 -16.67 -24.10 -12.52
CA LEU A 84 -15.87 -23.05 -11.89
C LEU A 84 -16.27 -22.80 -10.43
N ALA A 85 -17.47 -23.17 -10.00
CA ALA A 85 -17.85 -23.10 -8.58
C ALA A 85 -16.85 -23.86 -7.67
N ARG A 86 -16.28 -24.97 -8.15
CA ARG A 86 -15.26 -25.74 -7.42
C ARG A 86 -13.93 -25.01 -7.27
N VAL A 87 -13.70 -23.98 -8.06
CA VAL A 87 -12.50 -23.12 -8.03
C VAL A 87 -12.78 -21.84 -7.26
N ILE A 88 -13.95 -21.23 -7.45
CA ILE A 88 -14.30 -19.95 -6.82
C ILE A 88 -14.55 -20.10 -5.32
N THR A 89 -15.29 -21.14 -4.91
CA THR A 89 -15.63 -21.33 -3.49
C THR A 89 -14.41 -21.47 -2.59
N PRO A 90 -13.38 -22.28 -2.95
CA PRO A 90 -12.15 -22.33 -2.16
C PRO A 90 -11.39 -21.00 -2.15
N THR A 91 -11.40 -20.21 -3.24
CA THR A 91 -10.78 -18.87 -3.23
C THR A 91 -11.49 -17.93 -2.27
N LEU A 92 -12.83 -17.87 -2.30
CA LEU A 92 -13.60 -17.05 -1.35
C LEU A 92 -13.31 -17.45 0.10
N SER A 93 -13.16 -18.75 0.36
CA SER A 93 -12.85 -19.27 1.68
C SER A 93 -11.42 -18.91 2.11
N ALA A 94 -10.43 -19.06 1.22
CA ALA A 94 -9.03 -18.71 1.49
C ALA A 94 -8.83 -17.21 1.79
N LEU A 95 -9.65 -16.36 1.18
CA LEU A 95 -9.67 -14.92 1.42
C LEU A 95 -10.54 -14.51 2.63
N GLY A 96 -11.19 -15.44 3.32
CA GLY A 96 -12.10 -15.11 4.44
C GLY A 96 -13.37 -14.35 4.02
N LEU A 97 -13.74 -14.39 2.73
CA LEU A 97 -14.92 -13.72 2.17
C LEU A 97 -16.20 -14.51 2.41
N THR A 98 -16.08 -15.78 2.79
CA THR A 98 -17.22 -16.67 3.09
C THR A 98 -17.00 -17.46 4.36
N ALA A 99 -18.07 -17.69 5.11
CA ALA A 99 -18.09 -18.54 6.30
C ALA A 99 -19.41 -19.34 6.33
N GLY A 100 -19.33 -20.65 6.57
CA GLY A 100 -20.52 -21.51 6.69
C GLY A 100 -21.43 -21.49 5.45
N GLY A 101 -20.87 -21.36 4.24
CA GLY A 101 -21.64 -21.30 2.99
C GLY A 101 -22.35 -19.97 2.71
N LYS A 102 -22.08 -18.92 3.50
CA LYS A 102 -22.60 -17.56 3.31
C LYS A 102 -21.46 -16.55 3.11
N PHE A 103 -21.75 -15.45 2.43
CA PHE A 103 -20.82 -14.32 2.37
C PHE A 103 -20.70 -13.67 3.75
N THR A 104 -19.49 -13.26 4.13
CA THR A 104 -19.27 -12.52 5.37
C THR A 104 -19.80 -11.09 5.25
N ALA A 105 -20.11 -10.45 6.38
CA ALA A 105 -20.53 -9.05 6.39
C ALA A 105 -19.50 -8.13 5.70
N THR A 106 -18.21 -8.41 5.89
CA THR A 106 -17.12 -7.68 5.25
C THR A 106 -17.10 -7.88 3.73
N ALA A 107 -17.37 -9.10 3.24
CA ALA A 107 -17.48 -9.34 1.79
C ALA A 107 -18.67 -8.60 1.17
N VAL A 108 -19.81 -8.57 1.86
CA VAL A 108 -21.00 -7.79 1.44
C VAL A 108 -20.69 -6.29 1.41
N GLU A 109 -19.95 -5.79 2.41
CA GLU A 109 -19.54 -4.39 2.48
C GLU A 109 -18.56 -3.99 1.36
N VAL A 110 -17.58 -4.85 1.04
CA VAL A 110 -16.75 -4.65 -0.17
C VAL A 110 -17.64 -4.59 -1.42
N GLY A 111 -18.61 -5.49 -1.53
CA GLY A 111 -19.58 -5.50 -2.62
C GLY A 111 -20.39 -4.20 -2.73
N ARG A 112 -20.81 -3.62 -1.61
CA ARG A 112 -21.50 -2.33 -1.53
C ARG A 112 -20.63 -1.19 -2.06
N LEU A 113 -19.38 -1.10 -1.59
CA LEU A 113 -18.43 -0.07 -2.02
C LEU A 113 -18.14 -0.14 -3.52
N LEU A 114 -17.97 -1.36 -4.06
CA LEU A 114 -17.81 -1.59 -5.50
C LEU A 114 -19.09 -1.25 -6.30
N HIS A 115 -20.27 -1.44 -5.72
CA HIS A 115 -21.53 -1.05 -6.35
C HIS A 115 -21.67 0.47 -6.44
N GLU A 116 -21.27 1.19 -5.38
CA GLU A 116 -21.30 2.65 -5.27
C GLU A 116 -20.16 3.36 -6.02
N GLY A 117 -19.22 2.62 -6.64
CA GLY A 117 -18.07 3.21 -7.33
C GLY A 117 -16.96 3.72 -6.39
N ARG A 118 -17.01 3.37 -5.10
CA ARG A 118 -16.05 3.80 -4.06
C ARG A 118 -14.86 2.86 -4.03
N LEU A 119 -14.08 2.87 -5.11
CA LEU A 119 -13.00 1.90 -5.36
C LEU A 119 -11.91 1.93 -4.30
N ASP A 120 -11.47 3.12 -3.87
CA ASP A 120 -10.38 3.26 -2.91
C ASP A 120 -10.77 2.70 -1.54
N GLU A 121 -12.00 2.94 -1.09
CA GLU A 121 -12.51 2.37 0.15
C GLU A 121 -12.66 0.84 0.07
N ALA A 122 -13.04 0.31 -1.11
CA ALA A 122 -13.07 -1.12 -1.34
C ALA A 122 -11.66 -1.73 -1.27
N LYS A 123 -10.64 -1.06 -1.81
CA LYS A 123 -9.24 -1.47 -1.71
C LYS A 123 -8.75 -1.44 -0.26
N GLU A 124 -9.03 -0.39 0.49
CA GLU A 124 -8.70 -0.31 1.93
C GLU A 124 -9.29 -1.48 2.71
N LEU A 125 -10.57 -1.79 2.48
CA LEU A 125 -11.23 -2.90 3.15
C LEU A 125 -10.66 -4.25 2.74
N LEU A 126 -10.35 -4.44 1.45
CA LEU A 126 -9.67 -5.65 0.95
C LEU A 126 -8.27 -5.81 1.55
N ARG A 127 -7.49 -4.73 1.71
CA ARG A 127 -6.20 -4.77 2.40
C ARG A 127 -6.36 -5.27 3.84
N ALA A 128 -7.37 -4.78 4.56
CA ALA A 128 -7.66 -5.24 5.93
C ALA A 128 -8.08 -6.71 6.00
N ILE A 129 -8.76 -7.22 4.97
CA ILE A 129 -9.08 -8.65 4.84
C ILE A 129 -7.80 -9.46 4.56
N PHE A 130 -6.98 -9.02 3.61
CA PHE A 130 -5.77 -9.74 3.20
C PHE A 130 -4.69 -9.76 4.28
N ALA A 131 -4.63 -8.73 5.13
CA ALA A 131 -3.77 -8.73 6.32
C ALA A 131 -4.09 -9.88 7.30
N LYS A 132 -5.29 -10.48 7.21
CA LYS A 132 -5.67 -11.68 7.98
C LYS A 132 -5.22 -12.98 7.31
N ASN A 133 -4.77 -12.97 6.06
CA ASN A 133 -4.20 -14.14 5.40
C ASN A 133 -2.67 -14.06 5.48
N CYS A 134 -2.03 -15.08 6.07
CA CYS A 134 -0.58 -15.03 6.34
C CYS A 134 0.25 -14.93 5.06
N VAL A 135 -0.14 -15.66 4.01
CA VAL A 135 0.57 -15.64 2.72
C VAL A 135 0.47 -14.27 2.07
N LEU A 136 -0.74 -13.69 2.04
CA LEU A 136 -0.93 -12.37 1.45
C LEU A 136 -0.27 -11.26 2.29
N LYS A 137 -0.34 -11.36 3.61
CA LYS A 137 0.32 -10.43 4.52
C LYS A 137 1.83 -10.45 4.30
N GLU A 138 2.45 -11.62 4.24
CA GLU A 138 3.90 -11.73 4.04
C GLU A 138 4.34 -11.10 2.71
N VAL A 139 3.59 -11.30 1.62
CA VAL A 139 3.88 -10.63 0.35
C VAL A 139 3.75 -9.11 0.47
N MET A 140 2.67 -8.63 1.08
CA MET A 140 2.42 -7.19 1.27
C MET A 140 3.48 -6.52 2.15
N ASP A 141 4.00 -7.22 3.16
CA ASP A 141 5.04 -6.70 4.05
C ASP A 141 6.43 -6.70 3.38
N LYS A 142 6.69 -7.62 2.43
CA LYS A 142 7.97 -7.72 1.70
C LYS A 142 8.05 -6.81 0.47
N ALA A 143 6.92 -6.51 -0.17
CA ALA A 143 6.89 -5.69 -1.37
C ALA A 143 7.22 -4.22 -1.06
N SER A 144 8.39 -3.75 -1.49
CA SER A 144 8.83 -2.36 -1.31
C SER A 144 8.14 -1.39 -2.27
N ASP A 145 7.83 -1.86 -3.48
CA ASP A 145 7.20 -1.07 -4.54
C ASP A 145 6.32 -1.94 -5.46
N CYS A 146 5.53 -1.31 -6.34
CA CYS A 146 4.61 -2.04 -7.22
C CYS A 146 5.31 -3.01 -8.19
N SER A 147 6.57 -2.73 -8.56
CA SER A 147 7.34 -3.56 -9.48
C SER A 147 7.89 -4.82 -8.81
N SER A 148 8.11 -4.78 -7.49
CA SER A 148 8.58 -5.92 -6.70
C SER A 148 7.54 -7.01 -6.46
N ILE A 149 6.23 -6.71 -6.63
CA ILE A 149 5.14 -7.62 -6.23
C ILE A 149 5.26 -9.00 -6.90
N ASP A 150 5.54 -9.07 -8.20
CA ASP A 150 5.65 -10.36 -8.91
C ASP A 150 6.69 -11.29 -8.27
N LYS A 151 7.86 -10.72 -7.96
CA LYS A 151 8.98 -11.45 -7.37
C LYS A 151 8.65 -11.91 -5.95
N GLU A 152 8.04 -11.04 -5.14
CA GLU A 152 7.69 -11.38 -3.77
C GLU A 152 6.57 -12.43 -3.70
N VAL A 153 5.57 -12.35 -4.59
CA VAL A 153 4.56 -13.40 -4.73
C VAL A 153 5.23 -14.73 -5.08
N GLU A 154 6.08 -14.77 -6.12
CA GLU A 154 6.76 -16.01 -6.50
C GLU A 154 7.58 -16.59 -5.35
N SER A 155 8.36 -15.75 -4.65
CA SER A 155 9.21 -16.15 -3.54
C SER A 155 8.42 -16.73 -2.37
N VAL A 156 7.39 -16.01 -1.91
CA VAL A 156 6.56 -16.44 -0.77
C VAL A 156 5.85 -17.74 -1.14
N LEU A 157 5.18 -17.81 -2.30
CA LEU A 157 4.44 -19.00 -2.70
C LEU A 157 5.34 -20.25 -2.86
N ALA A 158 6.55 -20.08 -3.37
CA ALA A 158 7.53 -21.16 -3.45
C ALA A 158 7.96 -21.64 -2.05
N GLY A 159 8.06 -20.73 -1.08
CA GLY A 159 8.31 -21.06 0.33
C GLY A 159 7.19 -21.89 0.96
N TYR A 160 5.94 -21.65 0.57
CA TYR A 160 4.77 -22.40 1.04
C TYR A 160 4.49 -23.69 0.25
N GLY A 161 5.11 -23.91 -0.92
CA GLY A 161 4.90 -25.14 -1.70
C GLY A 161 5.89 -25.34 -2.87
N LYS A 162 6.33 -26.59 -3.08
CA LYS A 162 7.35 -26.94 -4.10
C LYS A 162 6.94 -26.70 -5.56
N ARG A 163 5.67 -26.44 -5.87
CA ARG A 163 5.22 -26.24 -7.26
C ARG A 163 4.05 -25.26 -7.34
N VAL A 164 4.38 -23.99 -7.47
CA VAL A 164 3.43 -22.89 -7.68
C VAL A 164 2.74 -23.06 -9.04
N ARG A 165 1.41 -23.00 -9.07
CA ARG A 165 0.67 -23.04 -10.34
C ARG A 165 0.69 -21.66 -11.00
N PHE A 166 0.75 -21.63 -12.32
CA PHE A 166 0.78 -20.38 -13.08
C PHE A 166 -0.44 -19.49 -12.83
N ASP A 167 -1.64 -20.08 -12.76
CA ASP A 167 -2.87 -19.33 -12.52
C ASP A 167 -2.92 -18.76 -11.10
N GLU A 168 -2.46 -19.52 -10.11
CA GLU A 168 -2.38 -19.01 -8.74
C GLU A 168 -1.36 -17.89 -8.59
N LEU A 169 -0.17 -18.03 -9.19
CA LEU A 169 0.83 -16.97 -9.26
C LEU A 169 0.23 -15.71 -9.90
N LYS A 170 -0.30 -15.85 -11.12
CA LYS A 170 -0.87 -14.74 -11.90
C LYS A 170 -1.96 -14.00 -11.13
N TYR A 171 -2.98 -14.69 -10.66
CA TYR A 171 -4.14 -14.04 -10.04
C TYR A 171 -3.84 -13.50 -8.64
N THR A 172 -2.90 -14.11 -7.91
CA THR A 172 -2.41 -13.53 -6.65
C THR A 172 -1.69 -12.22 -6.91
N THR A 173 -0.77 -12.20 -7.89
CA THR A 173 -0.05 -10.99 -8.29
C THR A 173 -1.00 -9.89 -8.74
N GLU A 174 -1.94 -10.18 -9.64
CA GLU A 174 -2.91 -9.19 -10.13
C GLU A 174 -3.80 -8.66 -8.98
N LEU A 175 -4.23 -9.54 -8.06
CA LEU A 175 -5.05 -9.14 -6.90
C LEU A 175 -4.27 -8.24 -5.95
N LEU A 176 -3.01 -8.57 -5.67
CA LEU A 176 -2.16 -7.77 -4.80
C LEU A 176 -1.79 -6.45 -5.45
N ARG A 177 -1.42 -6.42 -6.74
CA ARG A 177 -1.23 -5.17 -7.50
C ARG A 177 -2.45 -4.26 -7.46
N PHE A 178 -3.66 -4.82 -7.49
CA PHE A 178 -4.89 -4.03 -7.40
C PHE A 178 -5.07 -3.32 -6.05
N VAL A 179 -4.65 -3.94 -4.93
CA VAL A 179 -4.86 -3.40 -3.58
C VAL A 179 -3.62 -2.77 -2.95
N HIS A 180 -2.42 -3.05 -3.47
CA HIS A 180 -1.17 -2.60 -2.88
C HIS A 180 -1.07 -1.07 -2.96
N PRO A 181 -0.82 -0.37 -1.84
CA PRO A 181 -0.75 1.09 -1.83
C PRO A 181 0.29 1.65 -2.82
N SER A 182 1.46 1.01 -2.92
CA SER A 182 2.50 1.38 -3.89
C SER A 182 2.10 1.22 -5.37
N CYS A 183 0.99 0.54 -5.67
CA CYS A 183 0.41 0.42 -7.00
C CYS A 183 -0.77 1.36 -7.25
N GLU A 184 -1.16 2.19 -6.27
CA GLU A 184 -2.22 3.17 -6.48
C GLU A 184 -1.79 4.21 -7.53
N ASP A 185 -2.73 4.59 -8.40
CA ASP A 185 -2.49 5.65 -9.36
C ASP A 185 -2.36 6.98 -8.61
N CYS A 186 -1.26 7.69 -8.84
CA CYS A 186 -0.92 8.94 -8.18
C CYS A 186 -1.68 10.15 -8.78
N ASP A 187 -2.96 9.94 -9.06
CA ASP A 187 -3.94 10.98 -9.38
C ASP A 187 -4.48 11.59 -8.08
N PHE A 188 -4.32 12.91 -7.92
CA PHE A 188 -4.76 13.65 -6.73
C PHE A 188 -6.16 14.25 -6.87
N SER A 189 -6.92 13.89 -7.90
CA SER A 189 -8.34 14.28 -8.06
C SER A 189 -9.19 13.95 -6.83
N CYS A 190 -8.85 12.86 -6.13
CA CYS A 190 -9.38 12.48 -4.83
C CYS A 190 -8.24 11.98 -3.93
N ALA A 191 -7.78 12.81 -3.00
CA ALA A 191 -6.62 12.51 -2.16
C ALA A 191 -6.98 12.12 -0.72
N THR A 192 -6.25 11.13 -0.21
CA THR A 192 -6.21 10.73 1.20
C THR A 192 -4.80 10.93 1.76
N PRO A 193 -4.61 11.03 3.08
CA PRO A 193 -3.26 11.12 3.68
C PRO A 193 -2.33 9.98 3.23
N SER A 194 -2.83 8.74 3.21
CA SER A 194 -2.04 7.58 2.80
C SER A 194 -1.61 7.62 1.35
N LYS A 195 -2.49 8.11 0.44
CA LYS A 195 -2.20 8.25 -0.98
C LYS A 195 -1.09 9.27 -1.22
N VAL A 196 -1.13 10.40 -0.51
CA VAL A 196 -0.08 11.43 -0.60
C VAL A 196 1.28 10.90 -0.14
N VAL A 197 1.32 10.11 0.94
CA VAL A 197 2.56 9.49 1.42
C VAL A 197 3.10 8.48 0.40
N HIS A 198 2.25 7.61 -0.16
CA HIS A 198 2.68 6.63 -1.17
C HIS A 198 3.15 7.27 -2.47
N CYS A 199 2.54 8.40 -2.84
CA CYS A 199 2.84 9.14 -4.05
C CYS A 199 3.87 10.26 -3.86
N ALA A 200 4.78 10.14 -2.88
CA ALA A 200 5.82 11.12 -2.55
C ALA A 200 6.61 11.60 -3.79
N GLU A 201 7.05 10.67 -4.65
CA GLU A 201 7.76 11.01 -5.89
C GLU A 201 6.90 11.85 -6.84
N LYS A 202 5.61 11.53 -6.98
CA LYS A 202 4.69 12.30 -7.80
C LYS A 202 4.46 13.70 -7.21
N VAL A 203 4.35 13.82 -5.88
CA VAL A 203 4.26 15.11 -5.19
C VAL A 203 5.48 15.98 -5.50
N VAL A 204 6.69 15.41 -5.40
CA VAL A 204 7.94 16.10 -5.77
C VAL A 204 7.88 16.53 -7.23
N GLN A 205 7.60 15.62 -8.16
CA GLN A 205 7.49 15.90 -9.60
C GLN A 205 6.54 17.06 -9.91
N LEU A 206 5.35 17.06 -9.33
CA LEU A 206 4.34 18.11 -9.56
C LEU A 206 4.78 19.46 -8.98
N SER A 207 5.66 19.47 -7.97
CA SER A 207 6.16 20.70 -7.37
C SER A 207 7.32 21.35 -8.12
N VAL A 208 8.13 20.58 -8.87
CA VAL A 208 9.36 21.08 -9.53
C VAL A 208 9.12 22.32 -10.39
N GLY A 209 8.02 22.34 -11.15
CA GLY A 209 7.67 23.47 -12.03
C GLY A 209 7.44 24.79 -11.28
N TYR A 210 7.20 24.75 -9.97
CA TYR A 210 6.97 25.92 -9.14
C TYR A 210 8.21 26.37 -8.35
N TRP A 211 9.29 25.58 -8.35
CA TRP A 211 10.52 25.93 -7.63
C TRP A 211 11.25 27.07 -8.30
N ARG A 212 11.17 27.20 -9.62
CA ARG A 212 11.88 28.22 -10.40
C ARG A 212 11.68 29.62 -9.82
N GLU A 213 10.44 30.03 -9.58
CA GLU A 213 10.12 31.34 -9.01
C GLU A 213 10.75 31.56 -7.62
N LEU A 214 10.81 30.50 -6.81
CA LEU A 214 11.42 30.56 -5.47
C LEU A 214 12.95 30.64 -5.55
N PHE A 215 13.57 29.97 -6.52
CA PHE A 215 15.01 30.02 -6.77
C PHE A 215 15.43 31.39 -7.28
N GLU A 216 14.65 31.97 -8.20
CA GLU A 216 14.86 33.33 -8.71
C GLU A 216 14.74 34.37 -7.59
N LYS A 217 13.77 34.23 -6.68
CA LYS A 217 13.62 35.11 -5.50
C LYS A 217 14.79 35.04 -4.52
N LEU A 218 15.51 33.93 -4.50
CA LEU A 218 16.67 33.69 -3.63
C LEU A 218 17.99 33.80 -4.38
N ASP A 219 18.00 34.31 -5.63
CA ASP A 219 19.20 34.43 -6.46
C ASP A 219 20.06 33.14 -6.51
N ILE A 220 19.41 31.97 -6.54
CA ILE A 220 20.12 30.68 -6.60
C ILE A 220 20.54 30.42 -8.05
N SER A 221 21.86 30.36 -8.29
CA SER A 221 22.43 30.29 -9.63
C SER A 221 22.07 29.04 -10.45
N ILE A 222 21.82 27.90 -9.79
CA ILE A 222 21.52 26.64 -10.49
C ILE A 222 20.00 26.42 -10.45
N LEU A 223 19.39 26.40 -11.64
CA LEU A 223 17.94 26.27 -11.76
C LEU A 223 17.45 24.81 -11.60
N PRO A 224 16.21 24.60 -11.12
CA PRO A 224 15.63 23.27 -10.88
C PRO A 224 15.66 22.30 -12.07
N GLU A 225 15.65 22.79 -13.31
CA GLU A 225 15.64 21.95 -14.51
C GLU A 225 16.94 21.15 -14.69
N HIS A 226 18.01 21.61 -14.06
CA HIS A 226 19.31 20.94 -14.06
C HIS A 226 19.43 19.88 -12.96
N PHE A 227 18.38 19.64 -12.17
CA PHE A 227 18.43 18.72 -11.04
C PHE A 227 17.88 17.35 -11.36
N SER A 228 18.59 16.32 -10.89
CA SER A 228 18.05 14.99 -10.63
C SER A 228 17.88 14.81 -9.13
N TYR A 229 16.99 13.92 -8.74
CA TYR A 229 16.81 13.57 -7.33
C TYR A 229 16.77 12.05 -7.16
N ILE A 230 17.34 11.60 -6.04
CA ILE A 230 17.43 10.20 -5.66
C ILE A 230 16.72 10.06 -4.31
N ARG A 231 15.73 9.17 -4.23
CA ARG A 231 15.03 8.89 -2.97
C ARG A 231 15.98 8.19 -2.00
N LEU A 232 16.12 8.74 -0.80
CA LEU A 232 16.91 8.16 0.28
C LEU A 232 16.02 7.38 1.25
N ASP A 233 14.85 7.93 1.55
CA ASP A 233 13.83 7.34 2.42
C ASP A 233 12.43 7.83 2.02
N ASP A 234 11.40 7.58 2.84
CA ASP A 234 10.01 7.98 2.55
C ASP A 234 9.76 9.48 2.49
N GLN A 235 10.65 10.29 3.04
CA GLN A 235 10.48 11.73 3.19
C GLN A 235 11.64 12.55 2.61
N THR A 236 12.71 11.89 2.18
CA THR A 236 13.97 12.56 1.89
C THR A 236 14.48 12.17 0.51
N PHE A 237 14.82 13.18 -0.29
CA PHE A 237 15.48 12.99 -1.57
C PHE A 237 16.77 13.81 -1.63
N LEU A 238 17.84 13.18 -2.11
CA LEU A 238 19.09 13.87 -2.40
C LEU A 238 19.00 14.55 -3.77
N VAL A 239 19.38 15.82 -3.85
CA VAL A 239 19.42 16.59 -5.10
C VAL A 239 20.83 16.60 -5.67
N THR A 240 20.96 16.19 -6.92
CA THR A 240 22.19 16.17 -7.70
C THR A 240 22.05 16.95 -8.99
N VAL A 241 23.16 17.43 -9.55
CA VAL A 241 23.16 18.05 -10.88
C VAL A 241 23.14 16.96 -11.95
N LYS A 242 22.17 17.03 -12.88
CA LYS A 242 22.00 16.07 -13.98
C LYS A 242 23.30 15.84 -14.74
N GLY A 243 23.63 14.58 -15.00
CA GLY A 243 24.85 14.20 -15.72
C GLY A 243 26.13 14.34 -14.90
N THR A 244 26.02 14.56 -13.59
CA THR A 244 27.16 14.64 -12.66
C THR A 244 26.82 13.93 -11.34
N ASP A 245 27.85 13.63 -10.55
CA ASP A 245 27.69 13.14 -9.17
C ASP A 245 27.69 14.29 -8.14
N LYS A 246 27.65 15.55 -8.59
CA LYS A 246 27.68 16.72 -7.68
C LYS A 246 26.38 16.77 -6.89
N ARG A 247 26.48 16.59 -5.58
CA ARG A 247 25.40 16.77 -4.61
C ARG A 247 25.29 18.25 -4.27
N ILE A 248 24.08 18.78 -4.33
CA ILE A 248 23.84 20.21 -4.16
C ILE A 248 22.74 20.53 -3.14
N GLY A 249 21.89 19.56 -2.82
CA GLY A 249 20.72 19.84 -2.00
C GLY A 249 19.96 18.64 -1.50
N MET A 250 18.89 18.92 -0.78
CA MET A 250 17.94 17.93 -0.31
C MET A 250 16.50 18.41 -0.51
N ILE A 251 15.60 17.49 -0.84
CA ILE A 251 14.15 17.71 -0.78
C ILE A 251 13.63 16.98 0.46
N LEU A 252 12.87 17.72 1.27
CA LEU A 252 12.32 17.27 2.54
C LEU A 252 10.79 17.32 2.45
N LEU A 253 10.15 16.15 2.47
CA LEU A 253 8.71 15.98 2.40
C LEU A 253 8.12 15.80 3.81
N GLY A 254 7.27 16.74 4.21
CA GLY A 254 6.49 16.65 5.44
C GLY A 254 5.34 15.66 5.33
N GLN A 255 4.84 15.20 6.49
CA GLN A 255 3.59 14.44 6.54
C GLN A 255 2.40 15.31 6.08
N PRO A 256 1.39 14.73 5.41
CA PRO A 256 0.20 15.47 4.99
C PRO A 256 -0.55 16.01 6.22
N ILE A 257 -0.94 17.28 6.15
CA ILE A 257 -1.71 17.97 7.19
C ILE A 257 -3.10 18.38 6.69
N GLU A 258 -4.04 18.63 7.58
CA GLU A 258 -5.36 19.15 7.22
C GLU A 258 -5.34 20.68 7.10
N SER A 259 -5.86 21.22 5.99
CA SER A 259 -5.87 22.66 5.73
C SER A 259 -6.78 23.38 6.74
N GLY A 260 -6.19 24.21 7.58
CA GLY A 260 -6.89 24.88 8.70
C GLY A 260 -6.15 24.75 10.03
N HIS A 261 -5.28 23.75 10.17
CA HIS A 261 -4.49 23.55 11.38
C HIS A 261 -3.13 24.24 11.30
N LEU A 262 -3.11 25.57 11.48
CA LEU A 262 -1.89 26.39 11.49
C LEU A 262 -0.83 25.88 12.49
N SER A 263 -1.25 25.30 13.62
CA SER A 263 -0.36 24.68 14.58
C SER A 263 0.38 23.47 14.00
N GLN A 264 -0.34 22.57 13.30
CA GLN A 264 0.26 21.42 12.63
C GLN A 264 1.25 21.85 11.56
N LEU A 265 0.94 22.90 10.80
CA LEU A 265 1.85 23.43 9.80
C LEU A 265 3.15 23.92 10.42
N LYS A 266 3.08 24.71 11.50
CA LYS A 266 4.26 25.18 12.24
C LYS A 266 5.08 24.02 12.75
N THR A 267 4.45 23.03 13.39
CA THR A 267 5.14 21.84 13.89
C THR A 267 5.81 21.06 12.77
N SER A 268 5.15 20.86 11.63
CA SER A 268 5.73 20.16 10.47
C SER A 268 6.92 20.92 9.90
N LEU A 269 6.83 22.25 9.75
CA LEU A 269 7.95 23.08 9.30
C LEU A 269 9.15 22.99 10.25
N SER A 270 8.92 23.10 11.57
CA SER A 270 10.00 23.00 12.56
C SER A 270 10.70 21.64 12.51
N LYS A 271 9.96 20.54 12.33
CA LYS A 271 10.56 19.20 12.17
C LYS A 271 11.42 19.07 10.92
N LEU A 272 11.05 19.75 9.82
CA LEU A 272 11.89 19.76 8.63
C LEU A 272 13.11 20.67 8.82
N ASP A 273 12.98 21.77 9.56
CA ASP A 273 14.09 22.67 9.88
C ASP A 273 15.19 21.98 10.71
N GLU A 274 14.85 21.02 11.57
CA GLU A 274 15.82 20.20 12.31
C GLU A 274 16.78 19.42 11.39
N LYS A 275 16.40 19.19 10.13
CA LYS A 275 17.22 18.51 9.12
C LYS A 275 18.06 19.48 8.27
N ILE A 276 17.91 20.78 8.45
CA ILE A 276 18.63 21.80 7.69
C ILE A 276 19.86 22.24 8.46
N VAL A 277 21.03 22.09 7.84
CA VAL A 277 22.30 22.55 8.39
C VAL A 277 22.88 23.61 7.45
N GLU A 278 23.21 24.78 8.01
CA GLU A 278 23.83 25.89 7.29
C GLU A 278 25.13 25.44 6.62
N GLY A 279 25.32 25.83 5.35
CA GLY A 279 26.52 25.53 4.57
C GLY A 279 26.73 24.06 4.18
N MET A 280 25.91 23.11 4.65
CA MET A 280 26.04 21.69 4.28
C MET A 280 25.61 21.43 2.82
N TYR A 281 24.58 22.13 2.37
CA TYR A 281 24.06 22.05 1.00
C TYR A 281 23.80 23.46 0.46
N GLU A 282 23.84 23.60 -0.86
CA GLU A 282 23.53 24.88 -1.54
C GLU A 282 22.04 25.21 -1.43
N VAL A 283 21.17 24.18 -1.40
CA VAL A 283 19.73 24.36 -1.34
C VAL A 283 18.99 23.23 -0.60
N TYR A 284 17.95 23.59 0.14
CA TYR A 284 16.95 22.67 0.65
C TYR A 284 15.58 23.05 0.10
N VAL A 285 14.78 22.06 -0.27
CA VAL A 285 13.39 22.26 -0.70
C VAL A 285 12.47 21.52 0.26
N LYS A 286 11.69 22.26 1.03
CA LYS A 286 10.64 21.72 1.90
C LYS A 286 9.32 21.68 1.16
N ILE A 287 8.63 20.55 1.25
CA ILE A 287 7.31 20.33 0.67
C ILE A 287 6.40 19.82 1.77
N ILE A 288 5.32 20.54 2.05
CA ILE A 288 4.30 20.10 3.00
C ILE A 288 2.96 19.97 2.26
N PRO A 289 2.44 18.73 2.11
CA PRO A 289 1.12 18.52 1.55
C PRO A 289 0.03 18.95 2.54
N MET A 290 -0.95 19.70 2.04
CA MET A 290 -2.10 20.20 2.78
C MET A 290 -3.37 19.69 2.10
N LEU A 291 -4.16 18.90 2.84
CA LEU A 291 -5.41 18.33 2.38
C LEU A 291 -6.57 19.27 2.72
N GLU A 292 -7.34 19.69 1.70
CA GLU A 292 -8.44 20.64 1.84
C GLU A 292 -9.78 20.06 1.40
N GLY A 293 -10.80 20.28 2.20
CA GLY A 293 -12.17 19.80 1.99
C GLY A 293 -12.71 18.98 3.16
N GLU A 294 -14.04 18.89 3.25
CA GLU A 294 -14.73 18.05 4.22
C GLU A 294 -15.04 16.66 3.63
N GLY A 295 -14.85 15.60 4.41
CA GLY A 295 -15.08 14.21 3.99
C GLY A 295 -13.81 13.42 3.63
N LYS A 296 -14.02 12.26 2.99
CA LYS A 296 -12.95 11.30 2.65
C LYS A 296 -12.16 11.66 1.38
N CYS A 297 -12.76 12.47 0.50
CA CYS A 297 -12.16 12.89 -0.76
C CYS A 297 -11.73 14.35 -0.62
N ARG A 298 -10.42 14.62 -0.70
CA ARG A 298 -9.86 15.96 -0.46
C ARG A 298 -9.02 16.43 -1.64
N SER A 299 -8.96 17.74 -1.81
CA SER A 299 -8.05 18.42 -2.74
C SER A 299 -6.67 18.60 -2.10
N VAL A 300 -5.62 18.79 -2.90
CA VAL A 300 -4.24 18.87 -2.41
C VAL A 300 -3.60 20.19 -2.79
N LYS A 301 -3.19 20.94 -1.75
CA LYS A 301 -2.28 22.07 -1.85
C LYS A 301 -0.91 21.67 -1.34
N LEU A 302 0.15 22.26 -1.88
CA LEU A 302 1.50 22.11 -1.34
C LEU A 302 1.97 23.46 -0.82
N LEU A 303 2.47 23.50 0.42
CA LEU A 303 3.38 24.56 0.83
C LEU A 303 4.78 24.15 0.37
N LEU A 304 5.38 25.00 -0.46
CA LEU A 304 6.76 24.89 -0.89
C LEU A 304 7.58 25.95 -0.18
N GLU A 305 8.73 25.58 0.37
CA GLU A 305 9.69 26.52 0.92
C GLU A 305 11.10 26.11 0.49
N VAL A 306 11.76 27.01 -0.23
CA VAL A 306 13.17 26.86 -0.61
C VAL A 306 14.00 27.58 0.44
N VAL A 307 15.05 26.92 0.90
CA VAL A 307 16.04 27.46 1.84
C VAL A 307 17.40 27.42 1.15
N ARG A 308 18.03 28.57 0.97
CA ARG A 308 19.39 28.67 0.43
C ARG A 308 20.40 28.32 1.54
N GLY A 309 21.62 27.94 1.15
CA GLY A 309 22.65 27.45 2.08
C GLY A 309 23.02 28.39 3.24
N ASP A 310 22.74 29.69 3.12
CA ASP A 310 22.87 30.74 4.14
C ASP A 310 21.58 30.99 4.95
N LEU A 311 20.63 30.05 4.86
CA LEU A 311 19.35 30.03 5.57
C LEU A 311 18.32 31.09 5.12
N GLU A 312 18.58 31.84 4.03
CA GLU A 312 17.53 32.66 3.40
C GLU A 312 16.42 31.77 2.85
N ARG A 313 15.16 32.22 2.98
CA ARG A 313 13.98 31.41 2.69
C ARG A 313 12.99 32.13 1.79
N ALA A 314 12.40 31.38 0.87
CA ALA A 314 11.26 31.82 0.07
C ALA A 314 10.20 30.73 0.05
N SER A 315 8.95 31.10 0.34
CA SER A 315 7.84 30.16 0.41
C SER A 315 6.68 30.53 -0.52
N LYS A 316 5.96 29.52 -1.01
CA LYS A 316 4.75 29.68 -1.81
C LYS A 316 3.79 28.52 -1.58
N ILE A 317 2.49 28.80 -1.60
CA ILE A 317 1.44 27.77 -1.61
C ILE A 317 0.98 27.58 -3.05
N ILE A 318 0.88 26.33 -3.49
CA ILE A 318 0.41 25.94 -4.81
C ILE A 318 -0.72 24.93 -4.69
N LYS A 319 -1.58 24.87 -5.70
CA LYS A 319 -2.63 23.86 -5.83
C LYS A 319 -2.21 22.84 -6.89
N ILE A 320 -2.25 21.56 -6.58
CA ILE A 320 -1.87 20.49 -7.53
C ILE A 320 -3.06 19.61 -7.96
N ALA A 321 -4.19 19.68 -7.24
CA ALA A 321 -5.51 19.18 -7.60
C ALA A 321 -6.57 19.93 -6.80
#